data_AF-A0A8H1L8L8-F1
#
_entry.id   AF-A0A8H1L8L8-F1
#
_cell.length_a   1.000
_cell.length_b   1.000
_cell.length_c   1.000
_cell.angle_alpha   90.00
_cell.angle_beta   90.00
_cell.angle_gamma   90.00
#
_symmetry.space_group_name_H-M   'P 1'
#
loop_
_entity.id
_entity.type
_entity.pdbx_description
1 polymer ?
#
loop_
_entity_poly.entity_id
_entity_poly.type
_entity_poly.pdbx_seq_one_letter_code
_entity_poly.pdbx_strand_id
1 'polypeptide(L)'
;MERARDAAALTQDEVCDRLYAITGGGTTPSLLSAWETGRERTGKRNRRALSQLFGIDAVTLFAHQDRDEAATAPDASGSGGVIQLITRYDDLLHAMTQVITGGRGSPRWW
;
A
#
# COMPACT_ATOMS: atom_id res chain seq x y z
N MET A 1 8.35 -2.30 -1.93
CA MET A 1 9.33 -3.14 -1.19
C MET A 1 10.17 -4.04 -2.10
N GLU A 2 9.57 -4.91 -2.93
CA GLU A 2 10.30 -5.80 -3.86
C GLU A 2 11.38 -5.08 -4.68
N ARG A 3 11.01 -3.95 -5.30
CA ARG A 3 11.95 -3.09 -6.05
C ARG A 3 13.15 -2.62 -5.23
N ALA A 4 12.99 -2.39 -3.93
CA ALA A 4 14.10 -1.99 -3.06
C ALA A 4 15.06 -3.15 -2.80
N ARG A 5 14.52 -4.37 -2.64
CA ARG A 5 15.32 -5.60 -2.55
C ARG A 5 16.10 -5.85 -3.83
N ASP A 6 15.45 -5.74 -4.99
CA ASP A 6 16.09 -5.95 -6.29
C ASP A 6 17.18 -4.90 -6.57
N ALA A 7 16.93 -3.62 -6.24
CA ALA A 7 17.92 -2.56 -6.38
C ALA A 7 19.16 -2.77 -5.48
N ALA A 8 18.98 -3.42 -4.33
CA ALA A 8 20.08 -3.83 -3.45
C ALA A 8 20.74 -5.15 -3.86
N ALA A 9 20.25 -5.80 -4.93
CA ALA A 9 20.68 -7.12 -5.40
C ALA A 9 20.65 -8.19 -4.30
N LEU A 10 19.65 -8.14 -3.41
CA LEU A 10 19.49 -9.09 -2.31
C LEU A 10 18.46 -10.17 -2.64
N THR A 11 18.74 -11.39 -2.20
CA THR A 11 17.75 -12.45 -2.12
C THR A 11 16.83 -12.25 -0.91
N GLN A 12 15.67 -12.93 -0.90
CA GLN A 12 14.76 -12.89 0.25
C GLN A 12 15.39 -13.49 1.51
N ASP A 13 16.19 -14.56 1.37
CA ASP A 13 16.94 -15.16 2.47
C ASP A 13 17.92 -14.17 3.10
N GLU A 14 18.71 -13.47 2.28
CA GLU A 14 19.66 -12.46 2.80
C GLU A 14 18.96 -11.30 3.51
N VAL A 15 17.79 -10.88 3.02
CA VAL A 15 16.98 -9.86 3.71
C VAL A 15 16.49 -10.41 5.05
N CYS A 16 16.01 -11.65 5.10
CA CYS A 16 15.60 -12.31 6.34
C CYS A 16 16.74 -12.39 7.36
N ASP A 17 17.94 -12.80 6.94
CA ASP A 17 19.11 -12.91 7.82
C ASP A 17 19.53 -11.53 8.37
N ARG A 18 19.57 -10.51 7.51
CA ARG A 18 19.89 -9.14 7.94
C ARG A 18 18.81 -8.57 8.84
N LEU A 19 17.55 -8.87 8.57
CA LEU A 19 16.42 -8.45 9.40
C LEU A 19 16.45 -9.16 10.77
N TYR A 20 16.84 -10.44 10.80
CA TYR A 20 17.08 -11.18 12.04
C TYR A 20 18.23 -10.55 12.83
N ALA A 21 19.33 -10.15 12.20
CA ALA A 21 20.43 -9.46 12.89
C ALA A 21 19.98 -8.14 13.56
N ILE A 22 19.01 -7.44 12.98
CA ILE A 22 18.49 -6.16 13.52
C ILE A 22 17.40 -6.39 14.59
N THR A 23 16.54 -7.38 14.41
CA THR A 23 15.32 -7.55 15.22
C THR A 23 15.35 -8.78 16.13
N GLY A 24 16.24 -9.73 15.93
CA GLY A 24 16.22 -11.04 16.58
C GLY A 24 14.93 -11.85 16.31
N GLY A 25 14.11 -11.43 15.34
CA GLY A 25 12.82 -12.04 15.03
C GLY A 25 12.88 -12.99 13.84
N GLY A 26 12.18 -14.12 13.92
CA GLY A 26 12.14 -15.14 12.86
C GLY A 26 11.23 -14.74 11.70
N THR A 27 11.73 -13.90 10.79
CA THR A 27 11.06 -13.63 9.52
C THR A 27 11.49 -14.67 8.49
N THR A 28 10.54 -15.30 7.81
CA THR A 28 10.82 -16.29 6.76
C THR A 28 10.70 -15.66 5.37
N PRO A 29 11.35 -16.22 4.33
CA PRO A 29 11.23 -15.73 2.95
C PRO A 29 9.78 -15.67 2.45
N SER A 30 8.96 -16.66 2.82
CA SER A 30 7.53 -16.68 2.48
C SER A 30 6.76 -15.52 3.10
N LEU A 31 7.06 -15.17 4.35
CA LEU A 31 6.46 -14.01 5.02
C LEU A 31 6.94 -12.70 4.41
N LEU A 32 8.24 -12.61 4.08
CA LEU A 32 8.81 -11.47 3.39
C LEU A 32 8.15 -11.25 2.02
N SER A 33 7.95 -12.33 1.26
CA SER A 33 7.23 -12.32 -0.02
C SER A 33 5.77 -11.84 0.14
N ALA A 34 5.09 -12.27 1.20
CA ALA A 34 3.75 -11.79 1.51
C ALA A 34 3.72 -10.27 1.82
N TRP A 35 4.75 -9.73 2.45
CA TRP A 35 4.89 -8.28 2.65
C TRP A 35 5.23 -7.54 1.36
N GLU A 36 6.10 -8.10 0.53
CA GLU A 36 6.50 -7.52 -0.76
C GLU A 36 5.33 -7.38 -1.71
N THR A 37 4.48 -8.41 -1.79
CA THR A 37 3.26 -8.43 -2.61
C THR A 37 2.09 -7.69 -1.98
N GLY A 38 2.19 -7.31 -0.71
CA GLY A 38 1.11 -6.66 0.04
C GLY A 38 0.01 -7.58 0.53
N ARG A 39 0.16 -8.90 0.37
CA ARG A 39 -0.77 -9.91 0.90
C ARG A 39 -0.86 -9.86 2.43
N GLU A 40 0.23 -9.50 3.11
CA GLU A 40 0.26 -9.26 4.54
C GLU A 40 0.85 -7.88 4.88
N ARG A 41 0.36 -7.26 5.96
CA ARG A 41 0.92 -6.00 6.45
C ARG A 41 2.17 -6.25 7.29
N THR A 42 3.19 -5.43 7.07
CA THR A 42 4.41 -5.46 7.88
C THR A 42 4.19 -4.71 9.20
N GLY A 43 4.46 -5.36 10.33
CA GLY A 43 4.35 -4.73 11.65
C GLY A 43 5.39 -3.61 11.88
N LYS A 44 5.07 -2.68 12.80
CA LYS A 44 5.87 -1.47 13.08
C LYS A 44 7.36 -1.71 13.31
N ARG A 45 7.71 -2.77 14.06
CA ARG A 45 9.11 -3.14 14.35
C ARG A 45 9.87 -3.47 13.07
N ASN A 46 9.29 -4.32 12.23
CA ASN A 46 9.90 -4.77 10.98
C ASN A 46 9.90 -3.64 9.95
N ARG A 47 8.89 -2.76 9.94
CA ARG A 47 8.91 -1.56 9.09
C ARG A 47 10.11 -0.67 9.38
N ARG A 48 10.38 -0.40 10.66
CA ARG A 48 11.55 0.39 11.06
C ARG A 48 12.86 -0.26 10.63
N ALA A 49 13.01 -1.56 10.89
CA ALA A 49 14.22 -2.30 10.55
C ALA A 49 14.45 -2.41 9.04
N LEU A 50 13.41 -2.65 8.25
CA LEU A 50 13.48 -2.69 6.79
C LEU A 50 13.77 -1.31 6.17
N SER A 51 13.21 -0.25 6.75
CA SER A 51 13.54 1.13 6.34
C SER A 51 15.01 1.44 6.58
N GLN A 52 15.56 1.02 7.73
CA GLN A 52 16.98 1.13 8.02
C GLN A 52 17.83 0.27 7.06
N LEU A 53 17.41 -0.97 6.77
CA LEU A 53 18.12 -1.90 5.91
C LEU A 53 18.26 -1.38 4.48
N PHE A 54 17.17 -0.83 3.91
CA PHE A 54 17.16 -0.34 2.54
C PHE A 54 17.52 1.15 2.42
N GLY A 55 17.61 1.89 3.53
CA GLY A 55 17.84 3.34 3.51
C GLY A 55 16.69 4.14 2.89
N ILE A 56 15.48 3.58 2.90
CA ILE A 56 14.27 4.18 2.31
C ILE A 56 13.29 4.47 3.44
N ASP A 57 12.67 5.65 3.41
CA ASP A 57 11.63 6.01 4.37
C ASP A 57 10.45 5.04 4.36
N ALA A 58 9.88 4.77 5.54
CA ALA A 58 8.80 3.80 5.71
C ALA A 58 7.56 4.13 4.87
N VAL A 59 7.21 5.41 4.74
CA VAL A 59 6.06 5.85 3.93
C VAL A 59 6.25 5.47 2.47
N THR A 60 7.48 5.61 1.96
CA THR A 60 7.81 5.25 0.57
C THR A 60 7.91 3.74 0.39
N LEU A 61 8.58 3.04 1.32
CA LEU A 61 8.87 1.61 1.21
C LEU A 61 7.60 0.74 1.27
N PHE A 62 6.62 1.17 2.08
CA PHE A 62 5.37 0.46 2.36
C PHE A 62 4.12 1.11 1.72
N ALA A 63 4.29 2.08 0.81
CA ALA A 63 3.18 2.76 0.14
C ALA A 63 2.16 1.80 -0.52
N HIS A 64 2.61 0.62 -0.97
CA HIS A 64 1.75 -0.40 -1.57
C HIS A 64 0.88 -1.14 -0.55
N GLN A 65 1.27 -1.20 0.73
CA GLN A 65 0.48 -1.81 1.82
C GLN A 65 -0.47 -0.83 2.49
N ASP A 66 -0.20 0.48 2.40
CA ASP A 66 -0.94 1.51 3.11
C ASP A 66 -2.03 2.19 2.23
N ARG A 67 -2.14 1.77 0.97
CA ARG A 67 -3.03 2.38 -0.03
C ARG A 67 -4.53 2.22 0.31
N ASP A 68 -4.91 1.13 0.98
CA ASP A 68 -6.31 0.86 1.33
C ASP A 68 -6.83 1.69 2.51
N GLU A 69 -5.94 2.25 3.34
CA GLU A 69 -6.32 3.02 4.53
C GLU A 69 -6.78 4.45 4.16
N ALA A 70 -6.35 4.97 3.01
CA ALA A 70 -6.77 6.27 2.50
C ALA A 70 -8.09 6.23 1.69
N ALA A 71 -8.54 5.04 1.28
CA ALA A 71 -9.65 4.92 0.33
C ALA A 71 -11.04 4.94 0.98
N THR A 72 -11.16 4.66 2.29
CA THR A 72 -12.48 4.48 2.92
C THR A 72 -12.50 5.02 4.35
N ALA A 73 -12.78 6.31 4.50
CA ALA A 73 -13.26 6.86 5.76
C ALA A 73 -14.80 6.79 5.77
N PRO A 74 -15.45 6.33 6.85
CA PRO A 74 -16.91 6.37 6.96
C PRO A 74 -17.38 7.83 6.97
N ASP A 75 -18.44 8.12 6.19
CA ASP A 75 -19.09 9.43 6.18
C ASP A 75 -19.65 9.75 7.57
N ALA A 76 -19.09 10.78 8.21
CA ALA A 76 -19.54 11.27 9.51
C ALA A 76 -20.90 12.00 9.44
N SER A 77 -21.47 12.21 8.24
CA SER A 77 -22.70 12.98 8.02
C SER A 77 -23.97 12.15 7.91
N GLY A 78 -23.92 10.82 8.06
CA GLY A 78 -25.13 9.97 8.06
C GLY A 78 -25.89 9.94 6.73
N SER A 79 -25.30 10.43 5.65
CA SER A 79 -25.76 10.17 4.29
C SER A 79 -24.98 8.96 3.78
N GLY A 80 -25.62 8.01 3.10
CA GLY A 80 -24.97 6.76 2.66
C GLY A 80 -23.95 6.93 1.52
N GLY A 81 -23.20 8.03 1.48
CA GLY A 81 -22.18 8.30 0.49
C GLY A 81 -20.78 7.92 1.00
N VAL A 82 -20.00 7.22 0.17
CA VAL A 82 -18.59 6.95 0.46
C VAL A 82 -17.77 8.16 0.02
N ILE A 83 -17.12 8.86 0.96
CA ILE A 83 -16.15 9.90 0.62
C ILE A 83 -14.79 9.23 0.38
N GLN A 84 -14.43 9.05 -0.89
CA GLN A 84 -13.11 8.57 -1.27
C GLN A 84 -12.14 9.77 -1.29
N LEU A 85 -11.15 9.78 -0.39
CA LEU A 85 -10.13 10.83 -0.36
C LEU A 85 -9.06 10.51 -1.40
N ILE A 86 -9.06 11.26 -2.48
CA ILE A 86 -8.13 11.06 -3.60
C ILE A 86 -6.91 11.96 -3.41
N THR A 87 -5.78 11.37 -3.02
CA THR A 87 -4.55 12.12 -2.69
C THR A 87 -3.54 12.20 -3.84
N ARG A 88 -3.83 11.57 -4.99
CA ARG A 88 -2.94 11.55 -6.18
C ARG A 88 -3.69 11.97 -7.44
N TYR A 89 -2.97 12.69 -8.32
CA TYR A 89 -3.53 13.23 -9.56
C TYR A 89 -4.12 12.15 -10.49
N ASP A 90 -3.43 11.01 -10.68
CA ASP A 90 -3.93 9.91 -11.51
C ASP A 90 -5.23 9.29 -10.97
N ASP A 91 -5.31 9.12 -9.65
CA ASP A 91 -6.50 8.58 -8.99
C ASP A 91 -7.68 9.57 -9.11
N LEU A 92 -7.40 10.89 -9.17
CA LEU A 92 -8.42 11.93 -9.37
C LEU A 92 -8.93 11.90 -10.80
N LEU A 93 -8.02 11.80 -11.77
CA LEU A 93 -8.36 11.75 -13.18
C LEU A 93 -9.22 10.52 -13.47
N HIS A 94 -8.87 9.36 -12.91
CA HIS A 94 -9.66 8.14 -13.02
C HIS A 94 -11.07 8.31 -12.42
N ALA A 95 -11.18 8.82 -11.20
CA ALA A 95 -12.48 9.06 -10.56
C ALA A 95 -13.35 10.06 -11.33
N MET A 96 -12.77 11.15 -11.84
CA MET A 96 -13.49 12.12 -12.68
C MET A 96 -13.99 11.50 -13.99
N THR A 97 -13.19 10.63 -14.62
CA THR A 97 -13.65 9.92 -15.83
C THR A 97 -14.82 8.98 -15.56
N GLN A 98 -14.83 8.29 -14.42
CA GLN A 98 -15.94 7.42 -14.00
C GLN A 98 -17.25 8.19 -13.81
N VAL A 99 -17.20 9.40 -13.25
CA VAL A 99 -18.38 10.29 -13.12
C VAL A 99 -18.91 10.71 -14.49
N ILE A 100 -18.04 11.02 -15.45
CA ILE A 100 -18.45 11.41 -16.80
C ILE A 100 -19.05 10.22 -17.56
N THR A 101 -18.54 9.00 -17.36
CA THR A 101 -19.08 7.80 -18.00
C THR A 101 -20.37 7.31 -17.34
N GLY A 102 -20.51 7.43 -16.02
CA GLY A 102 -21.75 7.12 -15.29
C GLY A 102 -22.81 8.23 -15.38
N GLY A 103 -22.41 9.45 -15.73
CA GLY A 103 -23.25 10.65 -15.83
C GLY A 103 -24.04 10.79 -17.13
N ARG A 104 -23.97 9.83 -18.05
CA ARG A 104 -24.95 9.74 -19.14
C ARG A 104 -26.23 9.13 -18.60
N GLY A 105 -27.01 9.95 -17.91
CA GLY A 105 -28.39 9.65 -17.58
C GLY A 105 -29.14 9.23 -18.85
N SER A 106 -29.71 8.02 -18.83
CA SER A 106 -30.84 7.70 -19.69
C SER A 106 -31.92 8.76 -19.45
N PRO A 107 -32.35 9.52 -20.47
CA PRO A 107 -33.53 10.34 -20.34
C PRO A 107 -34.72 9.39 -20.36
N ARG A 108 -35.24 9.09 -19.17
CA ARG A 108 -36.46 8.31 -19.00
C ARG A 108 -37.64 9.26 -19.24
N TRP A 109 -38.07 9.34 -20.49
CA TRP A 109 -39.41 9.82 -20.83
C TRP A 109 -40.22 8.60 -21.26
N TRP A 110 -41.45 8.54 -20.74
CA TRP A 110 -42.51 7.53 -20.91
C TRP A 110 -42.37 6.26 -20.06
#